data_AF-A0A3G9HDS3-F1
#
_entry.id   AF-A0A3G9HDS3-F1
#
_cell.length_a   1.000
_cell.length_b   1.000
_cell.length_c   1.000
_cell.angle_alpha   90.00
_cell.angle_beta   90.00
_cell.angle_gamma   90.00
#
_symmetry.space_group_name_H-M   'P 1'
#
loop_
_entity.id
_entity.type
_entity.pdbx_description
1 polymer ?
#
loop_
_entity_poly.entity_id
_entity_poly.type
_entity_poly.pdbx_seq_one_letter_code
_entity_poly.pdbx_strand_id
1 'polypeptide(L)'
;MNHWFTIQTAPRYEKRVVKSLQNLIDMNRHPALIDAKMNGPIPGYVYICVDTSSKEYKALFTDLKNCVPGFVAILGDARYPIPLPEEEAVKLGLVKEEPSPLL
;
A
#
# COMPACT_ATOMS: atom_id res chain seq x y z
N MET A 1 4.29 13.17 -1.86
CA MET A 1 3.86 12.99 -0.44
C MET A 1 3.49 11.54 -0.27
N ASN A 2 3.90 10.91 0.82
CA ASN A 2 3.73 9.47 0.99
C ASN A 2 2.43 9.19 1.72
N HIS A 3 1.58 8.34 1.15
CA HIS A 3 0.33 7.91 1.77
C HIS A 3 0.23 6.40 1.78
N TRP A 4 -0.36 5.88 2.84
CA TRP A 4 -0.69 4.47 2.95
C TRP A 4 -2.04 4.19 2.27
N PHE A 5 -2.17 3.04 1.63
CA PHE A 5 -3.40 2.58 1.01
C PHE A 5 -3.68 1.13 1.39
N THR A 6 -4.96 0.77 1.44
CA THR A 6 -5.41 -0.58 1.77
C THR A 6 -5.77 -1.34 0.49
N ILE A 7 -5.11 -2.48 0.28
CA ILE A 7 -5.37 -3.41 -0.83
C ILE A 7 -6.07 -4.65 -0.29
N GLN A 8 -7.13 -5.06 -0.96
CA GLN A 8 -7.73 -6.38 -0.79
C GLN A 8 -6.99 -7.41 -1.64
N THR A 9 -6.71 -8.56 -1.05
CA THR A 9 -6.08 -9.71 -1.70
C THR A 9 -7.05 -10.88 -1.82
N ALA A 10 -6.71 -11.84 -2.67
CA ALA A 10 -7.35 -13.14 -2.66
C ALA A 10 -7.15 -13.79 -1.26
N PRO A 11 -8.09 -14.60 -0.78
CA PRO A 11 -7.97 -15.23 0.53
C PRO A 11 -6.67 -16.02 0.65
N ARG A 12 -5.87 -15.77 1.71
CA ARG A 12 -4.59 -16.44 1.99
C ARG A 12 -3.43 -16.09 1.04
N TYR A 13 -3.56 -15.04 0.22
CA TYR A 13 -2.51 -14.57 -0.70
C TYR A 13 -1.69 -13.39 -0.14
N GLU A 14 -1.98 -12.89 1.06
CA GLU A 14 -1.41 -11.68 1.65
C GLU A 14 0.13 -11.69 1.61
N LYS A 15 0.74 -12.79 2.09
CA LYS A 15 2.20 -12.97 2.08
C LYS A 15 2.79 -12.95 0.66
N ARG A 16 2.10 -13.58 -0.30
CA ARG A 16 2.55 -13.65 -1.70
C ARG A 16 2.42 -12.29 -2.39
N VAL A 17 1.35 -11.57 -2.11
CA VAL A 17 1.12 -10.21 -2.62
C VAL A 17 2.19 -9.28 -2.07
N VAL A 18 2.43 -9.24 -0.76
CA VAL A 18 3.50 -8.41 -0.15
C VAL A 18 4.87 -8.75 -0.73
N LYS A 19 5.21 -10.04 -0.87
CA LYS A 19 6.48 -10.44 -1.49
C LYS A 19 6.60 -9.97 -2.95
N SER A 20 5.50 -10.05 -3.71
CA SER A 20 5.49 -9.60 -5.10
C SER A 20 5.64 -8.08 -5.20
N LEU A 21 4.97 -7.33 -4.32
CA LEU A 21 5.10 -5.88 -4.21
C LEU A 21 6.52 -5.47 -3.82
N GLN A 22 7.13 -6.16 -2.84
CA GLN A 22 8.52 -5.90 -2.46
C GLN A 22 9.48 -6.14 -3.62
N ASN A 23 9.30 -7.21 -4.38
CA ASN A 23 10.12 -7.43 -5.59
C ASN A 23 9.97 -6.29 -6.61
N LEU A 24 8.77 -5.72 -6.78
CA LEU A 24 8.55 -4.57 -7.68
C LEU A 24 9.29 -3.32 -7.19
N ILE A 25 9.32 -3.10 -5.87
CA ILE A 25 10.07 -2.02 -5.22
C ILE A 25 11.58 -2.22 -5.42
N ASP A 26 12.08 -3.42 -5.11
CA ASP A 26 13.51 -3.75 -5.20
C ASP A 26 14.04 -3.65 -6.63
N MET A 27 13.21 -3.97 -7.62
CA MET A 27 13.53 -3.82 -9.05
C MET A 27 13.28 -2.40 -9.58
N ASN A 28 12.79 -1.47 -8.75
CA ASN A 28 12.38 -0.12 -9.14
C ASN A 28 11.44 -0.10 -10.36
N ARG A 29 10.49 -1.05 -10.42
CA ARG A 29 9.51 -1.18 -11.53
C ARG A 29 8.38 -0.18 -11.43
N HIS A 30 8.09 0.31 -10.23
CA HIS A 30 7.10 1.32 -9.95
C HIS A 30 7.65 2.35 -8.95
N PRO A 31 8.32 3.41 -9.42
CA PRO A 31 8.85 4.50 -8.59
C PRO A 31 7.86 5.11 -7.59
N ALA A 32 6.56 5.08 -7.89
CA ALA A 32 5.54 5.57 -6.96
C ALA A 32 5.30 4.63 -5.77
N LEU A 33 5.61 3.33 -5.88
CA LEU A 33 5.43 2.34 -4.82
C LEU A 33 6.68 2.33 -3.92
N ILE A 34 6.49 2.67 -2.65
CA ILE A 34 7.58 2.91 -1.69
C ILE A 34 7.76 1.73 -0.74
N ASP A 35 6.66 1.15 -0.25
CA ASP A 35 6.68 0.08 0.76
C ASP A 35 5.42 -0.79 0.66
N ALA A 36 5.48 -2.03 1.18
CA ALA A 36 4.37 -2.96 1.27
C ALA A 36 4.44 -3.78 2.56
N LYS A 37 3.36 -3.79 3.35
CA LYS A 37 3.32 -4.44 4.67
C LYS A 37 2.06 -5.27 4.89
N MET A 38 2.24 -6.32 5.69
CA MET A 38 1.19 -7.20 6.17
C MET A 38 0.94 -6.91 7.67
N ASN A 39 0.36 -5.74 7.96
CA ASN A 39 0.24 -5.20 9.33
C ASN A 39 -1.21 -4.96 9.78
N GLY A 40 -2.15 -5.76 9.27
CA GLY A 40 -3.58 -5.60 9.55
C GLY A 40 -4.17 -6.69 10.44
N PRO A 41 -5.17 -6.37 11.27
CA PRO A 41 -5.95 -7.38 11.98
C PRO A 41 -6.91 -8.13 11.05
N ILE A 42 -7.10 -7.66 9.82
CA ILE A 42 -8.11 -8.16 8.88
C ILE A 42 -7.43 -9.08 7.84
N PRO A 43 -7.76 -10.39 7.83
CA PRO A 43 -7.32 -11.30 6.79
C PRO A 43 -7.80 -10.84 5.40
N GLY A 44 -7.01 -11.08 4.37
CA GLY A 44 -7.30 -10.67 3.01
C GLY A 44 -6.98 -9.20 2.70
N TYR A 45 -6.28 -8.49 3.59
CA TYR A 45 -5.87 -7.11 3.37
C TYR A 45 -4.37 -6.91 3.60
N VAL A 46 -3.78 -6.05 2.77
CA VAL A 46 -2.38 -5.62 2.85
C VAL A 46 -2.30 -4.11 2.65
N TYR A 47 -1.20 -3.50 3.05
CA TYR A 47 -1.02 -2.06 3.00
C TYR A 47 0.17 -1.70 2.14
N ILE A 48 0.04 -0.65 1.33
CA ILE A 48 1.14 -0.12 0.52
C ILE A 48 1.36 1.36 0.79
N CYS A 49 2.63 1.76 0.82
CA CYS A 49 3.02 3.16 0.88
C CYS A 49 3.28 3.64 -0.56
N VAL A 50 2.67 4.76 -0.92
CA VAL A 50 2.74 5.31 -2.28
C VAL A 50 3.07 6.78 -2.23
N ASP A 51 4.03 7.21 -3.05
CA ASP A 51 4.26 8.62 -3.30
C ASP A 51 3.22 9.17 -4.29
N THR A 52 2.23 9.89 -3.75
CA THR A 52 1.15 10.51 -4.52
C THR A 52 1.59 11.74 -5.33
N SER A 53 2.81 12.24 -5.10
CA SER A 53 3.39 13.31 -5.93
C SER A 53 4.05 12.78 -7.20
N SER A 54 4.26 11.46 -7.30
CA SER A 54 4.77 10.82 -8.50
C SER A 54 3.77 10.93 -9.65
N LYS A 55 4.27 11.19 -10.86
CA LYS A 55 3.46 11.21 -12.09
C LYS A 55 2.85 9.85 -12.41
N GLU A 56 3.44 8.78 -11.90
CA GLU A 56 3.03 7.39 -12.14
C GLU A 56 1.95 6.91 -11.17
N TYR A 57 1.65 7.67 -10.12
CA TYR A 57 0.64 7.36 -9.12
C TYR A 57 -0.71 6.92 -9.74
N LYS A 58 -1.15 7.63 -10.79
CA LYS A 58 -2.44 7.36 -11.45
C LYS A 58 -2.49 6.00 -12.15
N ALA A 59 -1.35 5.53 -12.67
CA ALA A 59 -1.26 4.24 -13.38
C ALA A 59 -1.00 3.08 -12.41
N LEU A 60 -0.32 3.35 -11.29
CA LEU A 60 0.15 2.36 -10.32
C LEU A 60 -0.91 1.29 -10.00
N PHE A 61 -2.10 1.67 -9.55
CA PHE A 61 -3.09 0.70 -9.08
C PHE A 61 -3.65 -0.18 -10.20
N THR A 62 -3.71 0.34 -11.42
CA THR A 62 -4.11 -0.44 -12.59
C THR A 62 -3.03 -1.46 -12.93
N ASP A 63 -1.76 -1.04 -12.89
CA ASP A 63 -0.63 -1.92 -13.15
C ASP A 63 -0.48 -3.00 -12.08
N LEU A 64 -0.60 -2.64 -10.80
CA LEU A 64 -0.56 -3.59 -9.69
C LEU A 64 -1.65 -4.66 -9.82
N LYS A 65 -2.87 -4.27 -10.24
CA LYS A 65 -3.95 -5.24 -10.49
C LYS A 65 -3.60 -6.25 -11.58
N ASN A 66 -2.83 -5.84 -12.59
CA ASN A 66 -2.44 -6.71 -13.71
C ASN A 66 -1.19 -7.55 -13.40
N CYS A 67 -0.27 -7.01 -12.61
CA CYS A 67 1.07 -7.56 -12.43
C CYS A 67 1.27 -8.29 -11.09
N VAL A 68 0.40 -8.09 -10.10
CA VAL A 68 0.53 -8.70 -8.77
C VAL A 68 -0.48 -9.83 -8.58
N PRO A 69 -0.06 -11.11 -8.64
CA PRO A 69 -0.95 -12.25 -8.45
C PRO A 69 -1.60 -12.23 -7.07
N GLY A 70 -2.93 -12.28 -7.05
CA GLY A 70 -3.72 -12.23 -5.81
C GLY A 70 -4.09 -10.82 -5.36
N PHE A 71 -3.74 -9.76 -6.11
CA PHE A 71 -4.37 -8.46 -5.96
C PHE A 71 -5.84 -8.56 -6.41
N VAL A 72 -6.78 -8.07 -5.60
CA VAL A 72 -8.21 -8.07 -5.93
C VAL A 72 -8.68 -6.64 -6.21
N ALA A 73 -8.51 -5.76 -5.23
CA ALA A 73 -9.00 -4.39 -5.29
C ALA A 73 -8.18 -3.48 -4.38
N ILE A 74 -8.31 -2.17 -4.60
CA ILE A 74 -7.91 -1.15 -3.63
C ILE A 74 -9.18 -0.55 -3.01
N LEU A 75 -9.11 -0.14 -1.75
CA LEU A 75 -10.21 0.56 -1.10
C LEU A 75 -10.55 1.86 -1.85
N GLY A 76 -11.84 2.05 -2.17
CA GLY A 76 -12.31 3.07 -3.11
C GLY A 76 -12.47 2.50 -4.52
N ASP A 77 -11.65 2.96 -5.47
CA ASP A 77 -11.53 2.49 -6.86
C ASP A 77 -10.07 2.75 -7.32
N ALA A 78 -9.53 2.00 -8.29
CA ALA A 78 -8.18 2.27 -8.82
C ALA A 78 -8.01 3.69 -9.41
N ARG A 79 -9.11 4.32 -9.86
CA ARG A 79 -9.15 5.72 -10.34
C ARG A 79 -9.24 6.73 -9.20
N TYR A 80 -9.84 6.33 -8.08
CA TYR A 80 -10.06 7.16 -6.89
C TYR A 80 -9.73 6.36 -5.63
N PRO A 81 -8.46 6.00 -5.42
CA PRO A 81 -8.05 5.21 -4.28
C PRO A 81 -8.13 6.07 -3.02
N ILE A 82 -8.64 5.49 -1.94
CA ILE A 82 -8.81 6.20 -0.67
C ILE A 82 -7.55 5.96 0.17
N PRO A 83 -6.78 7.02 0.50
CA PRO A 83 -5.65 6.87 1.40
C PRO A 83 -6.14 6.49 2.80
N LEU A 84 -5.40 5.62 3.45
CA LEU A 84 -5.57 5.28 4.85
C LEU A 84 -5.29 6.54 5.69
N PRO A 85 -6.21 6.95 6.59
CA PRO A 85 -5.95 8.04 7.52
C PRO A 85 -4.69 7.80 8.35
N GLU A 86 -3.93 8.86 8.62
CA GLU A 86 -2.65 8.76 9.32
C GLU A 86 -2.79 8.13 10.71
N GLU A 87 -3.83 8.50 11.46
CA GLU A 87 -4.15 7.91 12.77
C GLU A 87 -4.32 6.39 12.69
N GLU A 88 -4.95 5.89 11.64
CA GLU A 88 -5.11 4.44 11.43
C GLU A 88 -3.79 3.80 10.99
N ALA A 89 -2.99 4.48 10.17
CA ALA A 89 -1.66 4.00 9.78
C ALA A 89 -0.72 3.87 11.00
N VAL A 90 -0.81 4.79 11.96
CA VAL A 90 -0.09 4.74 13.24
C VAL A 90 -0.57 3.57 14.10
N LYS A 91 -1.89 3.40 14.28
CA LYS A 91 -2.46 2.25 15.03
C LYS A 91 -2.03 0.90 14.48
N LEU A 92 -1.84 0.82 13.16
CA LEU A 92 -1.36 -0.37 12.45
C LEU A 92 0.19 -0.49 12.41
N GLY A 93 0.92 0.44 13.03
CA GLY A 93 2.39 0.45 13.04
C GLY A 93 3.02 0.60 11.64
N LEU A 94 2.28 1.18 10.69
CA LEU A 94 2.76 1.44 9.33
C LEU A 94 3.65 2.69 9.29
N VAL A 95 3.30 3.68 10.10
CA VAL A 95 4.04 4.92 10.34
C VAL A 95 4.49 4.92 11.81
N LYS A 96 5.69 5.45 12.09
CA LYS A 96 6.11 5.68 13.47
C LYS A 96 5.41 6.94 13.97
N GLU A 97 4.89 6.95 15.20
CA GLU A 97 4.51 8.22 15.83
C GLU A 97 5.76 9.12 15.84
N GLU A 98 5.67 10.28 15.20
CA GLU A 98 6.64 11.32 15.52
C GLU A 98 6.40 11.71 16.98
N PRO A 99 7.45 11.69 17.83
CA PRO A 99 7.29 12.15 19.20
C PRO A 99 6.80 13.61 19.13
N SER A 100 5.62 13.85 19.69
CA SER A 100 5.03 15.18 19.79
C SER A 100 6.12 16.13 20.31
N PRO A 101 6.46 17.23 19.60
CA PRO A 101 7.47 18.15 20.08
C PRO A 101 6.98 18.68 21.43
N LEU A 102 7.73 18.36 22.49
CA LEU A 102 7.47 18.81 23.84
C LEU A 102 7.28 20.34 23.82
N LEU A 103 6.07 20.79 24.14
CA LEU A 103 5.73 22.19 24.41
C LEU A 103 6.39 22.66 25.71
#